data_AF-A0A1B7W3Q3-F1
#
_entry.id   AF-A0A1B7W3Q3-F1
#
_cell.length_a   1.000
_cell.length_b   1.000
_cell.length_c   1.000
_cell.angle_alpha   90.00
_cell.angle_beta   90.00
_cell.angle_gamma   90.00
#
_symmetry.space_group_name_H-M   'P 1'
#
loop_
_entity.id
_entity.type
_entity.pdbx_description
1 polymer ?
#
loop_
_entity_poly.entity_id
_entity_poly.type
_entity_poly.pdbx_seq_one_letter_code
_entity_poly.pdbx_strand_id
1 'polypeptide(L)' 'WEGTIDRETAIWARFYDVAGNLVLLPEEAAKLREEKAKLREEKAKLREEEAKAKAAKLAARLRELGENPDIL' A
#
# COMPACT_ATOMS: atom_id res chain seq x y z
N TRP A 1 -18.59 21.05 -8.37
CA TRP A 1 -17.35 20.51 -8.98
C TRP A 1 -17.62 20.38 -10.46
N GLU A 2 -16.68 20.80 -11.31
CA GLU A 2 -16.81 20.63 -12.76
C GLU A 2 -16.21 19.27 -13.14
N GLY A 3 -16.98 18.48 -13.89
CA GLY A 3 -16.48 17.24 -14.44
C GLY A 3 -17.49 16.53 -15.31
N THR A 4 -17.08 15.36 -15.81
CA THR A 4 -17.83 14.61 -16.82
C THR A 4 -18.46 13.37 -16.20
N ILE A 5 -19.79 13.25 -16.28
CA ILE A 5 -20.55 12.07 -15.87
C ILE A 5 -21.40 11.65 -17.07
N ASP A 6 -21.38 10.37 -17.46
CA ASP A 6 -22.13 9.85 -18.63
C ASP A 6 -21.97 10.67 -19.92
N ARG A 7 -20.75 11.19 -20.15
CA ARG A 7 -20.35 12.03 -21.29
C ARG A 7 -20.93 13.46 -21.29
N GLU A 8 -21.55 13.89 -20.20
CA GLU A 8 -21.97 15.27 -19.99
C GLU A 8 -21.01 15.99 -19.05
N THR A 9 -20.42 17.09 -19.51
CA THR A 9 -19.58 17.98 -18.70
C THR A 9 -20.43 19.11 -18.17
N ALA A 10 -20.62 19.15 -16.85
CA ALA A 10 -21.45 20.15 -16.18
C ALA A 10 -20.93 20.43 -14.75
N ILE A 11 -21.53 21.41 -14.09
CA ILE A 11 -21.33 21.64 -12.66
C ILE A 11 -22.22 20.66 -11.90
N TRP A 12 -21.63 19.57 -11.42
CA TRP A 12 -22.35 18.55 -10.68
C TRP A 12 -22.34 18.83 -9.18
N ALA A 13 -23.46 18.49 -8.53
CA ALA A 13 -23.56 18.41 -7.08
C ALA A 13 -22.71 17.25 -6.56
N ARG A 14 -22.02 17.43 -5.42
CA ARG A 14 -21.26 16.34 -4.79
C ARG A 14 -22.15 15.62 -3.77
N PHE A 15 -22.14 14.29 -3.81
CA PHE A 15 -22.86 13.45 -2.88
C PHE A 15 -22.00 13.18 -1.65
N TYR A 16 -22.62 13.21 -0.48
CA TYR A 16 -22.00 12.84 0.79
C TYR A 16 -22.78 11.69 1.40
N ASP A 17 -22.10 10.77 2.06
CA ASP A 17 -22.75 9.72 2.83
C ASP A 17 -23.32 10.27 4.15
N VAL A 18 -24.03 9.42 4.90
CA VAL A 18 -24.64 9.78 6.20
C VAL A 18 -23.63 10.19 7.26
N ALA A 19 -22.35 9.87 7.07
CA ALA A 19 -21.25 10.25 7.94
C ALA A 19 -20.52 11.53 7.45
N GLY A 20 -21.00 12.14 6.35
CA GLY A 20 -20.40 13.34 5.77
C GLY A 20 -19.17 13.07 4.90
N ASN A 21 -18.89 11.81 4.55
CA ASN A 21 -17.80 11.49 3.64
C ASN A 21 -18.24 11.69 2.19
N LEU A 22 -17.37 12.28 1.38
CA LEU A 22 -17.61 12.46 -0.04
C LEU A 22 -17.74 11.11 -0.74
N VAL A 23 -18.86 10.89 -1.42
CA VAL A 23 -19.06 9.75 -2.30
C VAL A 23 -18.25 9.98 -3.57
N LEU A 24 -17.19 9.19 -3.71
CA LEU A 24 -16.29 9.24 -4.86
C LEU A 24 -16.99 8.70 -6.12
N LEU A 25 -16.67 9.30 -7.26
CA LEU A 25 -17.09 8.77 -8.55
C LEU A 25 -16.39 7.43 -8.83
N PRO A 26 -16.95 6.56 -9.70
CA PRO A 26 -16.35 5.26 -10.02
C PRO A 26 -14.88 5.36 -10.45
N GLU A 27 -14.52 6.39 -11.22
CA GLU A 27 -13.14 6.64 -11.65
C GLU A 27 -12.23 7.05 -10.49
N GLU A 28 -12.69 7.94 -9.60
CA GLU A 28 -11.95 8.35 -8.40
C GLU A 28 -11.75 7.16 -7.45
N ALA A 29 -12.79 6.32 -7.29
CA ALA A 29 -12.72 5.10 -6.51
C ALA A 29 -11.76 4.08 -7.12
N ALA A 30 -11.69 3.96 -8.44
CA ALA A 30 -10.74 3.10 -9.14
C ALA A 30 -9.29 3.57 -8.90
N LYS A 31 -9.02 4.87 -9.08
CA LYS A 31 -7.69 5.46 -8.79
C LYS A 31 -7.27 5.23 -7.34
N LEU A 32 -8.20 5.46 -6.39
CA LEU A 32 -7.92 5.22 -4.97
C LEU A 32 -7.60 3.74 -4.68
N ARG A 33 -8.27 2.80 -5.36
CA ARG A 33 -7.98 1.37 -5.21
C ARG A 33 -6.61 1.02 -5.76
N GLU A 34 -6.23 1.54 -6.93
CA GLU A 34 -4.89 1.35 -7.50
C GLU A 34 -3.80 1.90 -6.59
N GLU A 35 -3.99 3.10 -6.06
CA GLU A 35 -3.04 3.72 -5.14
C GLU A 35 -2.89 2.91 -3.85
N LYS A 36 -4.01 2.44 -3.28
CA LYS A 36 -3.99 1.53 -2.12
C LYS A 36 -3.32 0.20 -2.44
N ALA A 37 -3.47 -0.33 -3.66
CA ALA A 37 -2.81 -1.57 -4.08
C ALA A 37 -1.29 -1.38 -4.17
N LYS A 38 -0.84 -0.29 -4.81
CA LYS A 38 0.59 0.08 -4.88
C LYS A 38 1.20 0.25 -3.49
N LEU A 39 0.52 0.97 -2.60
CA LEU A 39 0.98 1.17 -1.23
C LEU A 39 1.10 -0.15 -0.46
N ARG A 40 0.19 -1.10 -0.68
CA ARG A 40 0.26 -2.42 -0.05
C ARG A 40 1.44 -3.23 -0.58
N GLU A 41 1.69 -3.19 -1.88
CA GLU A 41 2.82 -3.86 -2.51
C GLU A 41 4.16 -3.29 -1.99
N GLU A 42 4.27 -1.97 -1.91
CA GLU A 42 5.46 -1.30 -1.36
C GLU A 42 5.69 -1.66 0.11
N LYS A 43 4.63 -1.65 0.92
CA LYS A 43 4.70 -2.10 2.33
C LYS A 43 5.11 -3.57 2.46
N ALA A 44 4.66 -4.43 1.55
CA ALA A 44 5.05 -5.84 1.55
C ALA A 44 6.54 -6.00 1.23
N LYS A 45 7.05 -5.30 0.20
CA LYS A 45 8.48 -5.28 -0.15
C LYS A 45 9.34 -4.77 1.01
N LEU A 46 8.92 -3.67 1.64
CA LEU A 46 9.64 -3.10 2.78
C LEU A 46 9.75 -4.10 3.95
N ARG A 47 8.65 -4.81 4.26
CA ARG A 47 8.65 -5.83 5.32
C ARG A 47 9.53 -7.03 4.99
N GLU A 48 9.57 -7.44 3.73
CA GLU A 48 10.44 -8.53 3.29
C GLU A 48 11.91 -8.16 3.43
N GLU A 49 12.29 -6.95 3.00
CA GLU A 49 13.65 -6.42 3.16
C GLU A 49 14.02 -6.29 4.64
N GLU A 50 13.12 -5.78 5.48
CA GLU A 50 13.36 -5.68 6.93
C GLU A 50 13.55 -7.07 7.57
N ALA A 51 12.77 -8.07 7.15
CA ALA A 51 12.91 -9.44 7.62
C ALA A 51 14.24 -10.06 7.19
N LYS A 52 14.65 -9.87 5.93
CA LYS A 52 15.96 -10.31 5.43
C LYS A 52 17.11 -9.65 6.17
N ALA A 53 17.04 -8.34 6.40
CA ALA A 53 18.06 -7.60 7.14
C ALA A 53 18.19 -8.11 8.60
N LYS A 54 17.06 -8.38 9.27
CA LYS A 54 17.05 -8.95 10.62
C LYS A 54 17.64 -10.37 10.64
N ALA A 55 17.26 -11.21 9.67
CA ALA A 55 17.80 -12.57 9.54
C ALA A 55 19.31 -12.55 9.27
N ALA A 56 19.79 -11.70 8.37
CA ALA A 56 21.21 -11.54 8.08
C ALA A 56 21.99 -11.05 9.31
N LYS A 57 21.45 -10.07 10.06
CA LYS A 57 22.08 -9.59 11.29
C LYS A 57 22.15 -10.68 12.36
N LEU A 58 21.10 -11.48 12.50
CA LEU A 58 21.07 -12.61 13.42
C LEU A 58 22.09 -13.68 13.01
N ALA A 59 22.13 -14.05 11.73
CA ALA A 59 23.09 -15.01 11.19
C ALA A 59 24.54 -14.53 11.37
N ALA A 60 24.82 -13.24 11.13
CA ALA A 60 26.13 -12.65 11.39
C ALA A 60 26.52 -12.75 12.87
N ARG A 61 25.59 -12.44 13.78
CA ARG A 61 25.82 -12.53 15.23
C ARG A 61 26.00 -13.97 15.72
N LEU A 62 25.31 -14.94 15.13
CA LEU A 62 25.52 -16.38 15.40
C LEU A 62 26.91 -16.84 14.92
N ARG A 63 27.33 -16.42 13.72
CA ARG A 63 28.69 -16.69 13.20
C ARG A 63 29.77 -16.07 14.08
N GLU A 64 29.58 -14.84 14.57
CA GLU A 64 30.50 -14.20 15.53
C GLU A 64 30.59 -14.94 16.87
N LEU A 65 29.50 -15.59 17.31
CA LEU A 65 29.45 -16.35 18.56
C LEU A 65 30.06 -17.77 18.43
N GLY A 66 30.51 -18.16 17.23
CA GLY A 66 31.20 -19.43 16.99
C GLY A 66 30.28 -20.63 16.71
N GLU A 67 28.96 -20.46 16.75
CA GLU A 67 28.00 -21.45 16.25
C GLU A 67 27.75 -21.15 14.76
N ASN A 68 28.47 -21.83 13.88
CA ASN A 68 28.13 -21.86 12.46
C ASN A 68 26.87 -22.74 12.26
N PRO A 69 25.70 -22.19 11.93
CA PRO A 69 24.51 -23.00 11.66
C PRO A 69 24.54 -23.65 10.26
N ASP A 70 25.58 -23.39 9.45
CA ASP A 70 25.82 -23.99 8.12
C ASP A 70 26.41 -25.43 8.19
N ILE A 71 26.53 -26.03 9.40
CA ILE A 71 27.16 -27.36 9.61
C ILE A 71 26.13 -28.50 9.85
N LEU A 72 24.82 -28.23 9.82
CA LEU A 72 23.75 -29.25 9.93
C LEU A 72 22.76 -29.17 8.77
#